data_AF-A0A933CRX7-F1
#
_entry.id   AF-A0A933CRX7-F1
#
_cell.length_a   1.000
_cell.length_b   1.000
_cell.length_c   1.000
_cell.angle_alpha   90.00
_cell.angle_beta   90.00
_cell.angle_gamma   90.00
#
_symmetry.space_group_name_H-M   'P 1'
#
loop_
_entity.id
_entity.type
_entity.pdbx_description
1 polymer ?
#
loop_
_entity_poly.entity_id
_entity_poly.type
_entity_poly.pdbx_seq_one_letter_code
_entity_poly.pdbx_strand_id
1 'polypeptide(L)'
;MPIEDGGWPFSDVASEKETAALMRTLYCLVLKEKRAGRTVHLSIAGGRKTMAAYGMVVAQLLFDEDDRAWHLHSKDWRPGNERVMHARPGDAVSLLPILRWSSVSPVMTELAVREDPWEAIQAQRFLRQEEDHRLKHDFVEHYLRPAERDLVRLACRGLDNATIARRLHKSERTVANQFARIYDKFHEWEEPALCDHFRTFGIPKVRVGHVLSKSWRPGNDVGDVRKKP
;
A
#
# COMPACT_ATOMS: atom_id res chain seq x y z
N MET A 1 2.32 -6.74 -19.86
CA MET A 1 2.10 -8.17 -20.13
C MET A 1 0.75 -8.27 -20.86
N PRO A 2 0.69 -8.87 -22.05
CA PRO A 2 -0.58 -9.04 -22.78
C PRO A 2 -1.54 -9.95 -22.02
N ILE A 3 -2.85 -9.77 -22.25
CA ILE A 3 -3.88 -10.67 -21.71
C ILE A 3 -4.00 -11.83 -22.69
N GLU A 4 -3.57 -13.01 -22.27
CA GLU A 4 -3.48 -14.18 -23.16
C GLU A 4 -4.07 -15.43 -22.52
N ASP A 5 -4.47 -16.36 -23.38
CA ASP A 5 -4.71 -17.75 -23.03
C ASP A 5 -3.94 -18.67 -23.98
N GLY A 6 -3.09 -19.55 -23.42
CA GLY A 6 -2.24 -20.44 -24.22
C GLY A 6 -1.27 -19.75 -25.18
N GLY A 7 -0.89 -18.48 -24.91
CA GLY A 7 0.04 -17.70 -25.74
C GLY A 7 -0.60 -16.87 -26.85
N TRP A 8 -1.94 -16.81 -26.92
CA TRP A 8 -2.65 -15.97 -27.88
C TRP A 8 -3.25 -14.73 -27.18
N PRO A 9 -2.88 -13.50 -27.59
CA PRO A 9 -3.48 -12.30 -27.06
C PRO A 9 -4.92 -12.17 -27.49
N PHE A 10 -5.80 -11.91 -26.53
CA PHE A 10 -7.18 -11.62 -26.82
C PHE A 10 -7.30 -10.24 -27.46
N SER A 11 -8.05 -10.16 -28.57
CA SER A 11 -8.42 -8.88 -29.17
C SER A 11 -9.41 -8.10 -28.30
N ASP A 12 -10.10 -8.80 -27.39
CA ASP A 12 -11.20 -8.25 -26.61
C ASP A 12 -11.57 -9.08 -25.36
N VAL A 13 -12.40 -8.52 -24.48
CA VAL A 13 -12.96 -9.23 -23.32
C VAL A 13 -14.47 -9.30 -23.46
N ALA A 14 -14.98 -10.41 -23.99
CA ALA A 14 -16.39 -10.63 -24.29
C ALA A 14 -16.96 -11.95 -23.74
N SER A 15 -16.10 -12.88 -23.31
CA SER A 15 -16.45 -14.19 -22.78
C SER A 15 -15.95 -14.40 -21.35
N GLU A 16 -16.50 -15.41 -20.68
CA GLU A 16 -16.06 -15.82 -19.33
C GLU A 16 -14.59 -16.24 -19.32
N LYS A 17 -14.15 -16.97 -20.36
CA LYS A 17 -12.76 -17.41 -20.51
C LYS A 17 -11.77 -16.24 -20.60
N GLU A 18 -12.09 -15.25 -21.42
CA GLU A 18 -11.31 -14.02 -21.57
C GLU A 18 -11.29 -13.20 -20.28
N THR A 19 -12.43 -13.18 -19.58
CA THR A 19 -12.58 -12.47 -18.31
C THR A 19 -11.74 -13.13 -17.20
N ALA A 20 -11.69 -14.46 -17.14
CA ALA A 20 -10.81 -15.19 -16.23
C ALA A 20 -9.33 -14.93 -16.54
N ALA A 21 -8.95 -14.88 -17.83
CA ALA A 21 -7.60 -14.55 -18.26
C ALA A 21 -7.21 -13.10 -17.89
N LEU A 22 -8.14 -12.15 -18.06
CA LEU A 22 -7.98 -10.76 -17.61
C LEU A 22 -7.76 -10.70 -16.10
N MET A 23 -8.62 -11.34 -15.31
CA MET A 23 -8.53 -11.35 -13.85
C MET A 23 -7.17 -11.90 -13.40
N ARG A 24 -6.76 -13.05 -13.94
CA ARG A 24 -5.44 -13.65 -13.67
C ARG A 24 -4.30 -12.71 -14.03
N THR A 25 -4.37 -12.08 -15.19
CA THR A 25 -3.31 -11.16 -15.68
C THR A 25 -3.19 -9.94 -14.78
N LEU A 26 -4.31 -9.28 -14.46
CA LEU A 26 -4.33 -8.13 -13.56
C LEU A 26 -3.83 -8.49 -12.16
N TYR A 27 -4.32 -9.60 -11.61
CA TYR A 27 -3.92 -10.09 -10.30
C TYR A 27 -2.41 -10.35 -10.23
N CYS A 28 -1.86 -11.11 -11.18
CA CYS A 28 -0.43 -11.41 -11.22
C CYS A 28 0.44 -10.16 -11.40
N LEU A 29 -0.01 -9.20 -12.21
CA LEU A 29 0.71 -7.96 -12.44
C LEU A 29 0.78 -7.12 -11.16
N VAL A 30 -0.37 -6.87 -10.52
CA VAL A 30 -0.43 -6.10 -9.26
C VAL A 30 0.38 -6.83 -8.18
N LEU A 31 0.21 -8.15 -8.02
CA LEU A 31 0.95 -8.93 -7.03
C LEU A 31 2.46 -8.85 -7.24
N LYS A 32 2.93 -8.86 -8.49
CA LYS A 32 4.36 -8.68 -8.81
C LYS A 32 4.87 -7.31 -8.36
N GLU A 33 4.12 -6.24 -8.61
CA GLU A 33 4.49 -4.89 -8.20
C GLU A 33 4.49 -4.75 -6.67
N LYS A 34 3.47 -5.30 -6.00
CA LYS A 34 3.38 -5.36 -4.54
C LYS A 34 4.57 -6.11 -3.92
N ARG A 35 4.92 -7.28 -4.47
CA ARG A 35 6.08 -8.07 -4.02
C ARG A 35 7.41 -7.36 -4.21
N ALA A 36 7.47 -6.39 -5.11
CA ALA A 36 8.64 -5.56 -5.31
C ALA A 36 8.64 -4.28 -4.44
N GLY A 37 7.71 -4.16 -3.48
CA GLY A 37 7.62 -3.04 -2.54
C GLY A 37 7.15 -1.73 -3.19
N ARG A 38 6.47 -1.78 -4.34
CA ARG A 38 6.00 -0.59 -5.06
C ARG A 38 4.56 -0.26 -4.71
N THR A 39 4.28 1.03 -4.58
CA THR A 39 2.93 1.57 -4.48
C THR A 39 2.24 1.52 -5.85
N VAL A 40 1.00 1.03 -5.86
CA VAL A 40 0.20 0.84 -7.08
C VAL A 40 -0.89 1.90 -7.16
N HIS A 41 -0.89 2.63 -8.27
CA HIS A 41 -1.96 3.56 -8.63
C HIS A 41 -2.69 3.00 -9.84
N LEU A 42 -3.93 2.54 -9.65
CA LEU A 42 -4.73 1.92 -10.70
C LEU A 42 -5.84 2.87 -11.14
N SER A 43 -5.89 3.19 -12.44
CA SER A 43 -7.06 3.89 -13.02
C SER A 43 -8.05 2.87 -13.55
N ILE A 44 -9.32 2.96 -13.14
CA ILE A 44 -10.41 2.10 -13.63
C ILE A 44 -11.36 2.82 -14.59
N ALA A 45 -10.98 3.99 -15.08
CA ALA A 45 -11.84 4.81 -15.93
C ALA A 45 -11.77 4.48 -17.43
N GLY A 46 -10.80 3.66 -17.85
CA GLY A 46 -10.61 3.26 -19.25
C GLY A 46 -10.94 1.79 -19.51
N GLY A 47 -11.22 1.45 -20.77
CA GLY A 47 -11.47 0.09 -21.22
C GLY A 47 -12.94 -0.33 -21.11
N ARG A 48 -13.20 -1.64 -21.23
CA ARG A 48 -14.56 -2.17 -21.04
C ARG A 48 -14.98 -2.06 -19.57
N LYS A 49 -16.26 -1.84 -19.32
CA LYS A 49 -16.83 -1.82 -17.96
C LYS A 49 -16.45 -3.06 -17.15
N THR A 50 -16.40 -4.22 -17.81
CA THR A 50 -15.92 -5.48 -17.23
C THR A 50 -14.49 -5.34 -16.67
N MET A 51 -13.57 -4.70 -17.41
CA MET A 51 -12.20 -4.49 -16.93
C MET A 51 -12.14 -3.60 -15.70
N ALA A 52 -12.97 -2.56 -15.63
CA ALA A 52 -13.06 -1.71 -14.45
C ALA A 52 -13.54 -2.50 -13.22
N ALA A 53 -14.55 -3.38 -13.39
CA ALA A 53 -15.05 -4.24 -12.33
C ALA A 53 -13.97 -5.21 -11.81
N TYR A 54 -13.30 -5.93 -12.71
CA TYR A 54 -12.21 -6.85 -12.31
C TYR A 54 -10.99 -6.11 -11.74
N GLY A 55 -10.68 -4.92 -12.26
CA GLY A 55 -9.66 -4.05 -11.69
C GLY A 55 -9.99 -3.65 -10.24
N MET A 56 -11.25 -3.31 -9.97
CA MET A 56 -11.72 -3.04 -8.60
C MET A 56 -11.62 -4.27 -7.70
N VAL A 57 -12.01 -5.45 -8.17
CA VAL A 57 -11.88 -6.70 -7.39
C VAL A 57 -10.41 -6.98 -7.05
N VAL A 58 -9.49 -6.86 -8.01
CA VAL A 58 -8.05 -7.01 -7.75
C VAL A 58 -7.56 -5.98 -6.73
N ALA A 59 -8.02 -4.74 -6.83
CA ALA A 59 -7.65 -3.70 -5.88
C ALA A 59 -8.14 -4.01 -4.46
N GLN A 60 -9.38 -4.49 -4.31
CA GLN A 60 -9.95 -4.92 -3.02
C GLN A 60 -9.19 -6.09 -2.38
N LEU A 61 -8.60 -6.97 -3.20
CA LEU A 61 -7.83 -8.12 -2.74
C LEU A 61 -6.39 -7.78 -2.36
N LEU A 62 -5.72 -6.89 -3.12
CA LEU A 62 -4.26 -6.73 -3.05
C LEU A 62 -3.78 -5.36 -2.56
N PHE A 63 -4.64 -4.35 -2.47
CA PHE A 63 -4.18 -3.00 -2.09
C PHE A 63 -3.96 -2.87 -0.59
N ASP A 64 -2.88 -2.16 -0.24
CA ASP A 64 -2.58 -1.69 1.12
C ASP A 64 -2.72 -0.16 1.24
N GLU A 65 -2.30 0.40 2.38
CA GLU A 65 -2.54 1.78 2.80
C GLU A 65 -2.04 2.83 1.83
N ASP A 66 -1.01 2.52 1.05
CA ASP A 66 -0.40 3.48 0.16
C ASP A 66 -0.99 3.41 -1.25
N ASP A 67 -1.65 2.31 -1.61
CA ASP A 67 -2.21 2.13 -2.95
C ASP A 67 -3.49 2.95 -3.18
N ARG A 68 -3.76 3.28 -4.45
CA ARG A 68 -4.84 4.21 -4.85
C ARG A 68 -5.59 3.72 -6.09
N ALA A 69 -6.91 3.67 -6.03
CA ALA A 69 -7.76 3.42 -7.21
C ALA A 69 -8.41 4.74 -7.66
N TRP A 70 -8.21 5.09 -8.93
CA TRP A 70 -8.64 6.35 -9.51
C TRP A 70 -9.76 6.14 -10.52
N HIS A 71 -10.72 7.06 -10.52
CA HIS A 71 -11.72 7.20 -11.56
C HIS A 71 -11.62 8.59 -12.18
N LEU A 72 -11.31 8.65 -13.47
CA LEU A 72 -11.35 9.87 -14.27
C LEU A 72 -12.77 10.10 -14.79
N HIS A 73 -13.33 11.27 -14.50
CA HIS A 73 -14.62 11.69 -15.01
C HIS A 73 -14.45 12.27 -16.41
N SER A 74 -15.03 11.59 -17.40
CA SER A 74 -15.05 12.05 -18.79
C SER A 74 -16.40 12.68 -19.11
N LYS A 75 -16.64 13.90 -18.62
CA LYS A 75 -17.94 14.58 -18.78
C LYS A 75 -18.33 14.79 -20.25
N ASP A 76 -17.35 14.96 -21.14
CA ASP A 76 -17.55 15.32 -22.54
C ASP A 76 -16.74 14.46 -23.54
N TRP A 77 -16.33 13.25 -23.14
CA TRP A 77 -15.56 12.39 -24.05
C TRP A 77 -16.43 11.85 -25.19
N ARG A 78 -15.95 12.02 -26.42
CA ARG A 78 -16.59 11.51 -27.64
C ARG A 78 -15.61 10.66 -28.44
N PRO A 79 -16.11 9.70 -29.24
CA PRO A 79 -15.29 9.01 -30.23
C PRO A 79 -14.61 10.04 -31.16
N GLY A 80 -13.28 10.02 -31.23
CA GLY A 80 -12.48 10.99 -31.99
C GLY A 80 -11.70 11.98 -31.11
N ASN A 81 -12.04 12.10 -29.82
CA ASN A 81 -11.22 12.87 -28.88
C ASN A 81 -9.85 12.22 -28.69
N GLU A 82 -8.85 13.05 -28.39
CA GLU A 82 -7.50 12.61 -28.09
C GLU A 82 -7.50 11.59 -26.93
N ARG A 83 -6.83 10.45 -27.15
CA ARG A 83 -6.64 9.43 -26.11
C ARG A 83 -5.41 9.79 -25.29
N VAL A 84 -5.64 10.45 -24.17
CA VAL A 84 -4.56 10.83 -23.24
C VAL A 84 -4.41 9.72 -22.18
N MET A 85 -3.18 9.21 -22.00
CA MET A 85 -2.90 8.18 -20.98
C MET A 85 -2.75 8.73 -19.56
N HIS A 86 -2.53 10.03 -19.42
CA HIS A 86 -2.34 10.71 -18.14
C HIS A 86 -3.36 11.83 -17.97
N ALA A 87 -3.92 11.94 -16.77
CA ALA A 87 -4.77 13.07 -16.43
C ALA A 87 -3.96 14.38 -16.54
N ARG A 88 -4.57 15.40 -17.14
CA ARG A 88 -4.01 16.75 -17.25
C ARG A 88 -4.36 17.58 -16.01
N PRO A 89 -3.59 18.61 -15.69
CA PRO A 89 -3.98 19.58 -14.68
C PRO A 89 -5.36 20.18 -15.02
N GLY A 90 -6.34 20.01 -14.14
CA GLY A 90 -7.73 20.45 -14.34
C GLY A 90 -8.72 19.34 -14.68
N ASP A 91 -8.27 18.12 -14.97
CA ASP A 91 -9.16 16.98 -15.17
C ASP A 91 -9.84 16.59 -13.85
N ALA A 92 -11.14 16.28 -13.92
CA ALA A 92 -11.90 15.79 -12.78
C ALA A 92 -11.54 14.33 -12.50
N VAL A 93 -10.74 14.08 -11.46
CA VAL A 93 -10.36 12.75 -10.99
C VAL A 93 -10.90 12.52 -9.58
N SER A 94 -11.51 11.37 -9.33
CA SER A 94 -11.91 10.93 -8.01
C SER A 94 -11.10 9.73 -7.55
N LEU A 95 -10.66 9.77 -6.29
CA LEU A 95 -10.13 8.60 -5.61
C LEU A 95 -11.32 7.72 -5.16
N LEU A 96 -11.32 6.46 -5.56
CA LEU A 96 -12.34 5.51 -5.14
C LEU A 96 -11.97 4.88 -3.80
N PRO A 97 -12.93 4.76 -2.87
CA PRO A 97 -12.72 3.98 -1.65
C PRO A 97 -12.64 2.50 -2.01
N ILE A 98 -11.71 1.78 -1.38
CA ILE A 98 -11.48 0.36 -1.62
C ILE A 98 -11.71 -0.39 -0.31
N LEU A 99 -12.67 -1.30 -0.33
CA LEU A 99 -12.93 -2.26 0.74
C LEU A 99 -11.81 -3.31 0.74
N ARG A 100 -11.01 -3.33 1.80
CA ARG A 100 -9.89 -4.27 1.95
C ARG A 100 -10.32 -5.41 2.85
N TRP A 101 -10.35 -6.61 2.29
CA TRP A 101 -10.87 -7.82 2.96
C TRP A 101 -9.84 -8.54 3.83
N SER A 102 -8.65 -7.98 4.06
CA SER A 102 -7.57 -8.64 4.80
C SER A 102 -7.82 -8.81 6.31
N SER A 103 -8.84 -8.15 6.88
CA SER A 103 -9.08 -8.07 8.33
C SER A 103 -10.58 -8.30 8.62
N VAL A 104 -11.04 -9.55 8.42
CA VAL A 104 -12.47 -9.84 8.18
C VAL A 104 -13.36 -9.71 9.44
N SER A 105 -12.83 -9.77 10.67
CA SER A 105 -13.72 -10.04 11.82
C SER A 105 -14.47 -8.84 12.43
N PRO A 106 -13.95 -7.60 12.53
CA PRO A 106 -14.74 -6.47 13.05
C PRO A 106 -15.46 -5.66 11.96
N VAL A 107 -14.86 -5.59 10.76
CA VAL A 107 -15.36 -4.77 9.65
C VAL A 107 -16.69 -5.31 9.13
N MET A 108 -16.86 -6.62 9.05
CA MET A 108 -18.12 -7.24 8.58
C MET A 108 -19.33 -6.85 9.43
N THR A 109 -19.18 -6.82 10.77
CA THR A 109 -20.24 -6.39 11.68
C THR A 109 -20.62 -4.94 11.45
N GLU A 110 -19.63 -4.07 11.27
CA GLU A 110 -19.86 -2.64 11.07
C GLU A 110 -20.42 -2.27 9.70
N LEU A 111 -20.12 -3.06 8.67
CA LEU A 111 -20.76 -2.94 7.35
C LEU A 111 -22.21 -3.44 7.38
N ALA A 112 -22.51 -4.46 8.19
CA ALA A 112 -23.85 -5.06 8.25
C ALA A 112 -24.88 -4.18 8.99
N VAL A 113 -24.42 -3.27 9.86
CA VAL A 113 -25.30 -2.43 10.71
C VAL A 113 -25.47 -1.02 10.16
N ARG A 114 -24.64 -0.58 9.21
CA ARG A 114 -24.69 0.77 8.64
C ARG A 114 -25.45 0.80 7.31
N GLU A 115 -26.39 1.74 7.19
CA GLU A 115 -27.16 1.94 5.96
C GLU A 115 -26.43 2.84 4.95
N ASP A 116 -25.60 3.78 5.40
CA ASP A 116 -24.79 4.64 4.53
C ASP A 116 -23.44 3.97 4.18
N PRO A 117 -23.16 3.68 2.89
CA PRO A 117 -21.87 3.15 2.45
C PRO A 117 -20.67 4.02 2.84
N TRP A 118 -20.82 5.34 2.92
CA TRP A 118 -19.72 6.23 3.29
C TRP A 118 -19.37 6.11 4.77
N GLU A 119 -20.36 6.09 5.66
CA GLU A 119 -20.15 5.83 7.08
C GLU A 119 -19.51 4.45 7.31
N ALA A 120 -19.94 3.45 6.55
CA ALA A 120 -19.38 2.11 6.58
C ALA A 120 -17.89 2.09 6.20
N ILE A 121 -17.52 2.82 5.15
CA ILE A 121 -16.12 3.00 4.73
C ILE A 121 -15.30 3.75 5.78
N GLN A 122 -15.85 4.81 6.40
CA GLN A 122 -15.15 5.57 7.43
C GLN A 122 -14.93 4.75 8.71
N ALA A 123 -15.96 4.02 9.16
CA ALA A 123 -15.88 3.14 10.31
C ALA A 123 -14.83 2.03 10.09
N GLN A 124 -14.79 1.44 8.88
CA GLN A 124 -13.73 0.50 8.51
C GLN A 124 -12.34 1.11 8.64
N ARG A 125 -12.13 2.34 8.12
CA ARG A 125 -10.83 3.03 8.21
C ARG A 125 -10.42 3.26 9.66
N PHE A 126 -11.35 3.67 10.50
CA PHE A 126 -11.12 3.90 11.92
C PHE A 126 -10.71 2.62 12.65
N LEU A 127 -11.50 1.55 12.51
CA LEU A 127 -11.20 0.25 13.13
C LEU A 127 -9.84 -0.30 12.72
N ARG A 128 -9.48 -0.14 11.44
CA ARG A 128 -8.17 -0.55 10.93
C ARG A 128 -7.05 0.27 11.55
N GLN A 129 -7.20 1.60 11.63
CA GLN A 129 -6.20 2.46 12.27
C GLN A 129 -6.00 2.10 13.75
N GLU A 130 -7.06 1.77 14.48
CA GLU A 130 -6.95 1.29 15.85
C GLU A 130 -6.22 -0.05 15.95
N GLU A 131 -6.52 -1.01 15.07
CA GLU A 131 -5.82 -2.29 15.03
C GLU A 131 -4.33 -2.12 14.71
N ASP A 132 -4.01 -1.29 13.72
CA ASP A 132 -2.64 -0.91 13.35
C ASP A 132 -1.89 -0.26 14.52
N HIS A 133 -2.54 0.67 15.21
CA HIS A 133 -1.99 1.29 16.42
C HIS A 133 -1.76 0.27 17.53
N ARG A 134 -2.71 -0.64 17.76
CA ARG A 134 -2.59 -1.71 18.77
C ARG A 134 -1.41 -2.62 18.45
N LEU A 135 -1.27 -3.05 17.20
CA LEU A 135 -0.17 -3.91 16.75
C LEU A 135 1.18 -3.19 16.88
N LYS A 136 1.29 -1.94 16.42
CA LYS A 136 2.52 -1.13 16.56
C LYS A 136 2.88 -0.90 18.03
N HIS A 137 1.88 -0.65 18.88
CA HIS A 137 2.07 -0.51 20.32
C HIS A 137 2.58 -1.81 20.95
N ASP A 138 2.00 -2.96 20.59
CA ASP A 138 2.43 -4.28 21.06
C ASP A 138 3.88 -4.59 20.68
N PHE A 139 4.27 -4.31 19.44
CA PHE A 139 5.67 -4.42 19.00
C PHE A 139 6.62 -3.59 19.87
N VAL A 140 6.29 -2.32 20.10
CA VAL A 140 7.16 -1.43 20.89
C VAL A 140 7.24 -1.87 22.34
N GLU A 141 6.12 -2.22 22.98
CA GLU A 141 6.12 -2.50 24.42
C GLU A 141 6.51 -3.93 24.79
N HIS A 142 6.25 -4.90 23.91
CA HIS A 142 6.48 -6.32 24.21
C HIS A 142 7.61 -6.95 23.40
N TYR A 143 7.93 -6.45 22.21
CA TYR A 143 8.98 -7.04 21.35
C TYR A 143 10.33 -6.31 21.46
N LEU A 144 10.32 -5.00 21.72
CA LEU A 144 11.55 -4.21 21.89
C LEU A 144 12.09 -4.25 23.33
N ARG A 145 13.43 -4.30 23.43
CA ARG A 145 14.14 -4.14 24.70
C ARG A 145 14.00 -2.69 25.20
N PRO A 146 14.11 -2.42 26.51
CA PRO A 146 13.98 -1.06 27.04
C PRO A 146 14.85 -0.01 26.33
N ALA A 147 16.13 -0.33 26.09
CA ALA A 147 17.06 0.57 25.40
C ALA A 147 16.72 0.81 23.91
N GLU A 148 15.97 -0.08 23.28
CA GLU A 148 15.47 0.06 21.90
C GLU A 148 14.20 0.91 21.89
N ARG A 149 13.32 0.78 22.91
CA ARG A 149 12.13 1.63 23.06
C ARG A 149 12.49 3.10 23.22
N ASP A 150 13.49 3.40 24.05
CA ASP A 150 13.95 4.79 24.22
C ASP A 150 14.49 5.37 22.91
N LEU A 151 15.15 4.55 22.10
CA LEU A 151 15.62 4.93 20.78
C LEU A 151 14.46 5.25 19.83
N VAL A 152 13.47 4.37 19.74
CA VAL A 152 12.26 4.56 18.89
C VAL A 152 11.44 5.76 19.36
N ARG A 153 11.25 5.96 20.67
CA ARG A 153 10.54 7.12 21.22
C ARG A 153 11.20 8.44 20.82
N LEU A 154 12.53 8.50 20.81
CA LEU A 154 13.26 9.70 20.36
C LEU A 154 13.15 9.89 18.83
N ALA A 155 13.17 8.81 18.06
CA ALA A 155 12.95 8.84 16.61
C ALA A 155 11.55 9.36 16.24
N CYS A 156 10.50 8.91 16.95
CA CYS A 156 9.13 9.34 16.74
C CYS A 156 8.91 10.84 17.05
N ARG A 157 9.85 11.49 17.75
CA ARG A 157 9.86 12.96 17.94
C ARG A 157 10.54 13.71 16.79
N GLY A 158 10.94 13.02 15.73
CA GLY A 158 11.60 13.58 14.55
C GLY A 158 13.08 13.89 14.76
N LEU A 159 13.74 13.28 15.75
CA LEU A 159 15.16 13.53 16.02
C LEU A 159 16.05 12.72 15.07
N ASP A 160 17.14 13.34 14.63
CA ASP A 160 18.17 12.67 13.82
C ASP A 160 19.11 11.79 14.66
N ASN A 161 19.86 10.92 13.98
CA ASN A 161 20.78 9.97 14.63
C ASN A 161 21.82 10.67 15.52
N ALA A 162 22.31 11.84 15.11
CA ALA A 162 23.27 12.65 15.86
C ALA A 162 22.69 13.17 17.19
N THR A 163 21.46 13.68 17.16
CA THR A 163 20.78 14.19 18.35
C THR A 163 20.36 13.07 19.28
N ILE A 164 19.93 11.93 18.73
CA ILE A 164 19.61 10.72 19.50
C ILE A 164 20.88 10.17 20.18
N ALA A 165 21.99 10.09 19.46
CA ALA A 165 23.28 9.62 19.97
C ALA A 165 23.75 10.46 21.16
N ARG A 166 23.68 11.79 21.05
CA ARG A 166 23.99 12.71 22.15
C ARG A 166 23.10 12.49 23.38
N ARG A 167 21.78 12.36 23.19
CA ARG A 167 20.83 12.15 24.31
C ARG A 167 20.99 10.82 25.01
N LEU A 168 21.39 9.78 24.29
CA LEU A 168 21.58 8.44 24.83
C LEU A 168 23.04 8.15 25.23
N HIS A 169 23.93 9.14 25.16
CA HIS A 169 25.37 8.99 25.40
C HIS A 169 25.99 7.83 24.60
N LYS A 170 25.60 7.72 23.33
CA LYS A 170 26.06 6.70 22.38
C LYS A 170 26.78 7.34 21.19
N SER A 171 27.50 6.54 20.42
CA SER A 171 27.97 6.98 19.09
C SER A 171 26.83 6.93 18.08
N GLU A 172 26.89 7.79 17.06
CA GLU A 172 25.93 7.77 15.93
C GLU A 172 25.91 6.42 15.22
N ARG A 173 27.08 5.78 15.08
CA ARG A 173 27.22 4.43 14.54
C ARG A 173 26.46 3.40 15.36
N THR A 174 26.51 3.51 16.69
CA THR A 174 25.75 2.62 17.59
C THR A 174 24.25 2.81 17.40
N VAL A 175 23.78 4.05 17.26
CA VAL A 175 22.37 4.37 17.00
C VAL A 175 21.90 3.78 15.66
N ALA A 176 22.67 3.98 14.59
CA ALA A 176 22.36 3.41 13.28
C ALA A 176 22.29 1.88 13.29
N ASN A 177 23.24 1.22 13.97
CA ASN A 177 23.24 -0.23 14.12
C ASN A 177 22.06 -0.73 14.97
N GLN A 178 21.63 0.03 15.97
CA GLN A 178 20.46 -0.31 16.77
C GLN A 178 19.17 -0.17 15.94
N PHE A 179 19.02 0.88 15.13
CA PHE A 179 17.90 0.98 14.19
C PHE A 179 17.87 -0.18 13.20
N ALA A 180 19.01 -0.55 12.61
CA ALA A 180 19.07 -1.70 11.70
C ALA A 180 18.50 -2.98 12.37
N ARG A 181 18.92 -3.28 13.60
CA ARG A 181 18.40 -4.43 14.36
C ARG A 181 16.92 -4.31 14.72
N ILE A 182 16.43 -3.09 14.98
CA ILE A 182 15.01 -2.85 15.25
C ILE A 182 14.19 -3.08 13.98
N TYR A 183 14.70 -2.68 12.81
CA TYR A 183 14.06 -2.99 11.52
C TYR A 183 14.05 -4.50 11.23
N ASP A 184 15.15 -5.21 11.51
CA ASP A 184 15.20 -6.67 11.37
C ASP A 184 14.12 -7.33 12.26
N LYS A 185 14.04 -6.91 13.53
CA LYS A 185 12.99 -7.35 14.47
C LYS A 185 11.58 -7.03 13.99
N PHE A 186 11.38 -5.85 13.41
CA PHE A 186 10.09 -5.43 12.88
C PHE A 186 9.67 -6.34 11.73
N HIS A 187 10.57 -6.62 10.79
CA HIS A 187 10.29 -7.54 9.68
C HIS A 187 10.04 -8.98 10.16
N GLU A 188 10.82 -9.50 11.11
CA GLU A 188 10.59 -10.81 11.72
C GLU A 188 9.23 -10.91 12.42
N TRP A 189 8.79 -9.82 13.07
CA TRP A 189 7.50 -9.74 13.76
C TRP A 189 6.31 -9.51 12.81
N GLU A 190 6.52 -8.85 11.67
CA GLU A 190 5.50 -8.58 10.64
C GLU A 190 5.29 -9.77 9.68
N GLU A 191 6.33 -10.59 9.43
CA GLU A 191 6.25 -11.79 8.57
C GLU A 191 5.11 -12.79 8.92
N PRO A 192 4.77 -13.05 10.21
CA PRO A 192 3.62 -13.85 10.60
C PRO A 192 2.28 -13.29 10.08
N ALA A 193 2.10 -11.96 10.06
CA ALA A 193 0.86 -11.31 9.61
C ALA A 193 0.68 -11.40 8.08
N LEU A 194 1.78 -11.32 7.33
CA LEU A 194 1.78 -11.61 5.89
C LEU A 194 1.51 -13.11 5.63
N CYS A 195 2.03 -14.02 6.45
CA CYS A 195 1.81 -15.46 6.29
C CYS A 195 0.36 -15.90 6.51
N ASP A 196 -0.38 -15.31 7.47
CA ASP A 196 -1.80 -15.62 7.68
C ASP A 196 -2.68 -15.06 6.54
N HIS A 197 -2.29 -13.91 5.97
CA HIS A 197 -2.92 -13.37 4.77
C HIS A 197 -2.73 -14.29 3.55
N PHE A 198 -1.54 -14.88 3.35
CA PHE A 198 -1.27 -15.77 2.22
C PHE A 198 -1.71 -17.23 2.43
N ARG A 199 -1.81 -17.72 3.68
CA ARG A 199 -2.36 -19.05 4.00
C ARG A 199 -3.85 -19.15 3.71
N THR A 200 -4.60 -18.08 4.00
CA THR A 200 -6.05 -18.02 3.73
C THR A 200 -6.37 -18.14 2.23
N PHE A 201 -5.43 -17.77 1.35
CA PHE A 201 -5.56 -17.84 -0.11
C PHE A 201 -4.68 -18.91 -0.80
N GLY A 202 -4.02 -19.80 -0.06
CA GLY A 202 -3.30 -20.95 -0.63
C GLY A 202 -2.09 -20.63 -1.52
N ILE A 203 -1.38 -19.51 -1.27
CA ILE A 203 -0.25 -19.07 -2.12
C ILE A 203 1.09 -19.55 -1.50
N PRO A 204 1.95 -20.28 -2.24
CA PRO A 204 3.18 -20.84 -1.69
C PRO A 204 4.25 -19.79 -1.35
N LYS A 205 4.96 -20.07 -0.25
CA LYS A 205 6.01 -19.27 0.41
C LYS A 205 7.20 -19.01 -0.53
N VAL A 206 7.59 -17.75 -0.73
CA VAL A 206 8.89 -17.40 -1.34
C VAL A 206 9.72 -16.65 -0.31
N ARG A 207 10.91 -17.18 -0.02
CA ARG A 207 11.89 -16.67 0.95
C ARG A 207 12.55 -15.43 0.35
N VAL A 208 12.22 -14.23 0.84
CA VAL A 208 12.88 -12.99 0.39
C VAL A 208 14.17 -12.81 1.20
N GLY A 209 15.22 -13.49 0.76
CA GLY A 209 16.58 -13.19 1.19
C GLY A 209 17.15 -12.00 0.41
N HIS A 210 17.72 -11.04 1.15
CA HIS A 210 18.70 -10.06 0.68
C HIS A 210 18.25 -9.02 -0.37
N VAL A 211 17.76 -7.87 0.09
CA VAL A 211 18.07 -6.57 -0.55
C VAL A 211 18.20 -5.51 0.55
N LEU A 212 19.37 -5.44 1.20
CA LEU A 212 19.79 -4.25 1.95
C LEU A 212 20.73 -3.41 1.08
N SER A 213 20.63 -2.10 1.29
CA SER A 213 21.47 -1.01 0.77
C SER A 213 21.16 -0.54 -0.66
N LYS A 214 20.47 0.62 -0.78
CA LYS A 214 20.95 1.73 -1.62
C LYS A 214 20.15 3.04 -1.63
N SER A 215 19.02 3.19 -0.94
CA SER A 215 18.25 4.45 -1.05
C SER A 215 17.82 5.05 0.30
N TRP A 216 18.79 5.46 1.12
CA TRP A 216 18.51 6.43 2.18
C TRP A 216 19.67 7.42 2.32
N ARG A 217 19.39 8.70 2.03
CA ARG A 217 20.22 9.86 2.41
C ARG A 217 19.34 10.78 3.26
N PRO A 218 19.71 11.10 4.51
CA PRO A 218 19.02 12.14 5.27
C PRO A 218 19.67 13.50 5.02
N GLY A 219 18.85 14.54 4.81
CA GLY A 219 19.22 15.93 5.06
C GLY A 219 19.81 16.70 3.88
N ASN A 220 18.96 17.50 3.21
CA ASN A 220 19.11 18.95 3.09
C ASN A 220 18.04 19.46 2.12
N ASP A 221 17.01 20.13 2.65
CA ASP A 221 16.36 21.26 2.00
C ASP A 221 15.48 21.98 3.03
N VAL A 222 16.14 22.76 3.88
CA VAL A 222 15.55 23.94 4.51
C VAL A 222 16.34 25.12 3.95
N GLY A 223 15.73 25.88 3.04
CA GLY A 223 16.27 27.10 2.47
C GLY A 223 15.14 27.86 1.77
N ASP A 224 14.41 28.68 2.53
CA ASP A 224 14.56 30.14 2.52
C ASP A 224 13.91 30.80 1.29
N VAL A 225 12.59 31.05 1.37
CA VAL A 225 11.94 32.07 0.53
C VAL A 225 11.87 33.36 1.34
N ARG A 226 12.97 34.10 1.29
CA ARG A 226 12.99 35.52 1.64
C ARG A 226 12.12 36.32 0.69
N LYS A 227 11.43 37.26 1.31
CA LYS A 227 10.77 38.45 0.79
C LYS A 227 11.50 39.16 -0.36
N LYS A 228 10.65 39.66 -1.28
CA LYS A 228 10.64 41.00 -1.93
C LYS A 228 11.52 41.21 -3.18
N PRO A 229 11.21 42.22 -4.02
CA PRO A 229 10.26 43.34 -3.83
C PRO A 229 8.93 43.22 -4.57
#